data_AF-A0A268JTU8-F1
#
_entry.id   AF-A0A268JTU8-F1
#
_cell.length_a   1.000
_cell.length_b   1.000
_cell.length_c   1.000
_cell.angle_alpha   90.00
_cell.angle_beta   90.00
_cell.angle_gamma   90.00
#
_symmetry.space_group_name_H-M   'P 1'
#
loop_
_entity.id
_entity.type
_entity.pdbx_description
1 polymer ?
#
loop_
_entity_poly.entity_id
_entity_poly.type
_entity_poly.pdbx_seq_one_letter_code
_entity_poly.pdbx_strand_id
1 'polypeptide(L)' 'MKQVALHQWHKEHTKRITEFHKNHEMKILRGENGNGLLAKWERFFITMSFPLLKNKILIN' A
#
# COMPACT_ATOMS: atom_id res chain seq x y z
N MET A 1 -17.17 17.07 -21.69
CA MET A 1 -16.68 15.70 -22.00
C MET A 1 -15.26 15.42 -21.50
N LYS A 2 -14.24 16.26 -21.77
CA LYS A 2 -12.84 16.01 -21.32
C LYS A 2 -12.64 15.87 -19.80
N GLN A 3 -13.35 16.65 -18.97
CA GLN A 3 -13.20 16.58 -17.51
C GLN A 3 -13.78 15.29 -16.90
N VAL A 4 -14.84 14.74 -17.48
CA VAL A 4 -15.44 13.46 -17.04
C VAL A 4 -14.46 12.31 -17.30
N ALA A 5 -13.81 12.29 -18.46
CA ALA A 5 -12.80 11.29 -18.80
C ALA A 5 -11.56 11.37 -17.88
N LEU A 6 -11.09 12.58 -17.55
CA LEU A 6 -9.99 12.78 -16.61
C LEU A 6 -10.35 12.31 -15.19
N HIS A 7 -11.57 12.61 -14.73
CA HIS A 7 -12.05 12.17 -13.42
C HIS A 7 -12.15 10.65 -13.33
N GLN A 8 -12.67 10.00 -14.38
CA GLN A 8 -12.74 8.55 -14.48
C GLN A 8 -11.33 7.93 -14.44
N TRP A 9 -10.39 8.46 -15.22
CA TRP A 9 -9.01 7.99 -15.25
C TRP A 9 -8.32 8.12 -13.89
N HIS A 10 -8.50 9.26 -13.20
CA HIS A 10 -7.99 9.43 -11.84
C HIS A 10 -8.58 8.41 -10.87
N LYS A 11 -9.88 8.16 -10.93
CA LYS A 11 -10.54 7.17 -10.05
C LYS A 11 -9.98 5.77 -10.28
N GLU A 12 -9.81 5.37 -11.54
CA GLU A 12 -9.24 4.07 -11.91
C GLU A 12 -7.76 3.96 -11.54
N HIS A 13 -6.98 5.03 -11.73
CA HIS A 13 -5.59 5.10 -11.30
C HIS A 13 -5.44 4.96 -9.78
N THR A 14 -6.22 5.71 -9.01
CA THR A 14 -6.24 5.62 -7.54
C THR A 14 -6.64 4.22 -7.08
N LYS A 15 -7.62 3.59 -7.74
CA LYS A 15 -8.01 2.19 -7.45
C LYS A 15 -6.82 1.23 -7.64
N ARG A 16 -6.15 1.30 -8.80
CA ARG A 16 -4.97 0.46 -9.11
C ARG A 16 -3.82 0.68 -8.14
N ILE A 17 -3.53 1.94 -7.79
CA ILE A 17 -2.49 2.27 -6.81
C ILE A 17 -2.84 1.72 -5.44
N THR A 18 -4.10 1.83 -5.01
CA THR A 18 -4.54 1.32 -3.71
C THR A 18 -4.39 -0.21 -3.64
N GLU A 19 -4.80 -0.90 -4.70
CA GLU A 19 -4.68 -2.35 -4.81
C GLU A 19 -3.22 -2.80 -4.85
N PHE A 20 -2.37 -2.10 -5.60
CA PHE A 20 -0.93 -2.34 -5.63
C PHE A 20 -0.30 -2.19 -4.24
N HIS A 21 -0.61 -1.11 -3.51
CA HIS A 21 -0.09 -0.89 -2.16
C HIS A 21 -0.50 -2.01 -1.20
N LYS A 22 -1.78 -2.40 -1.19
CA LYS A 22 -2.27 -3.52 -0.35
C LYS A 22 -1.52 -4.81 -0.65
N ASN A 23 -1.38 -5.15 -1.93
CA ASN A 23 -0.69 -6.37 -2.33
C ASN A 23 0.81 -6.33 -1.99
N HIS A 24 1.45 -5.18 -2.12
CA HIS A 24 2.85 -5.00 -1.80
C HIS A 24 3.11 -5.06 -0.29
N GLU A 25 2.27 -4.43 0.54
CA GLU A 25 2.34 -4.52 2.00
C GLU A 25 2.24 -5.98 2.46
N MET A 26 1.30 -6.75 1.90
CA MET A 26 1.18 -8.17 2.22
C MET A 26 2.42 -8.98 1.85
N LYS A 27 3.09 -8.67 0.72
CA LYS A 27 4.37 -9.30 0.35
C LYS A 27 5.47 -8.95 1.34
N ILE A 28 5.55 -7.70 1.79
CA ILE A 28 6.53 -7.28 2.81
C ILE A 28 6.31 -8.04 4.12
N LEU A 29 5.05 -8.17 4.57
CA LEU A 29 4.72 -8.90 5.79
C LEU A 29 5.06 -10.39 5.71
N ARG A 30 4.93 -10.99 4.53
CA ARG A 30 5.21 -12.42 4.29
C ARG A 30 6.67 -12.77 4.09
N GLY A 31 7.57 -11.79 3.99
CA GLY A 31 8.98 -12.08 3.64
C GLY A 31 9.33 -11.86 2.16
N GLU A 32 8.33 -11.66 1.30
CA GLU A 32 8.43 -11.85 -0.15
C GLU A 32 8.93 -10.61 -0.93
N ASN A 33 9.31 -9.52 -0.26
CA ASN A 33 9.89 -8.32 -0.89
C ASN A 33 11.41 -8.41 -1.15
N GLY A 34 12.02 -9.59 -0.94
CA GLY A 34 13.43 -9.85 -1.19
C GLY A 34 14.34 -9.63 0.02
N ASN A 35 15.65 -9.72 -0.22
CA ASN A 35 16.68 -9.81 0.84
C ASN A 35 17.70 -8.66 0.86
N GLY A 36 17.59 -7.70 -0.06
CA GLY A 36 18.48 -6.53 -0.12
C GLY A 36 18.30 -5.57 1.06
N LEU A 37 19.21 -4.61 1.21
CA LEU A 37 19.13 -3.60 2.28
C LEU A 37 17.80 -2.83 2.25
N LEU A 38 17.34 -2.42 1.06
CA LEU A 38 16.06 -1.74 0.89
C LEU A 38 14.87 -2.61 1.34
N ALA A 39 14.88 -3.90 0.99
CA ALA A 39 13.83 -4.83 1.42
C ALA A 39 13.79 -5.00 2.95
N LYS A 40 14.96 -4.96 3.61
CA LYS A 40 15.04 -4.98 5.08
C LYS A 40 14.52 -3.69 5.70
N TRP A 41 14.83 -2.53 5.11
CA TRP A 41 14.30 -1.23 5.53
C TRP A 41 12.78 -1.16 5.40
N GLU A 42 12.22 -1.56 4.25
CA GLU A 42 10.77 -1.66 4.05
C GLU A 42 10.10 -2.52 5.12
N ARG A 43 10.69 -3.69 5.40
CA ARG A 43 10.16 -4.61 6.42
C ARG A 43 10.21 -3.99 7.81
N PHE A 44 11.31 -3.32 8.17
CA PHE A 44 11.46 -2.62 9.46
C PHE A 44 10.40 -1.53 9.65
N PHE A 45 10.18 -0.68 8.66
CA PHE A 45 9.20 0.41 8.78
C PHE A 45 7.75 -0.11 8.85
N ILE A 46 7.40 -1.12 8.06
CA ILE A 46 6.04 -1.68 8.09
C ILE A 46 5.78 -2.38 9.43
N THR A 47 6.71 -3.18 9.94
CA THR A 47 6.52 -3.87 11.23
C THR A 47 6.49 -2.90 12.40
N MET A 48 7.27 -1.81 12.37
CA MET A 48 7.24 -0.76 13.38
C MET A 48 5.93 0.07 13.33
N SER A 49 5.38 0.27 12.13
CA SER A 49 4.13 1.03 11.94
C SER A 49 2.86 0.19 12.16
N PHE A 50 2.97 -1.14 12.13
CA PHE A 50 1.86 -2.08 12.28
C PHE A 50 1.00 -1.90 13.54
N PRO A 51 1.59 -1.68 14.74
CA PRO A 51 0.84 -1.37 15.96
C PRO A 51 0.06 -0.06 15.85
N LEU A 52 0.58 0.93 15.12
CA LEU A 52 -0.02 2.25 14.93
C LEU A 52 -1.13 2.24 13.87
N LEU A 53 -1.00 1.40 12.84
CA LEU A 53 -1.98 1.25 11.76
C LEU A 53 -3.20 0.41 12.16
N LYS A 54 -3.05 -0.58 13.05
CA LYS A 54 -4.18 -1.39 13.58
C LYS A 54 -5.28 -0.54 14.23
N ASN A 55 -4.92 0.56 14.90
CA ASN A 55 -5.88 1.48 15.52
C ASN A 55 -6.69 2.32 14.51
N LYS A 56 -6.29 2.38 13.24
CA LYS A 56 -7.07 3.06 12.18
C LYS A 56 -8.08 2.16 11.46
N ILE A 57 -7.93 0.84 11.53
CA ILE A 57 -8.80 -0.12 10.82
C ILE A 57 -10.00 -0.57 11.68
N LEU A 58 -9.93 -0.41 13.01
CA LEU A 58 -11.02 -0.74 13.94
C LEU A 58 -12.01 0.41 14.21
N ILE A 59 -11.83 1.55 13.54
CA ILE A 59 -12.74 2.70 13.63
C ILE A 59 -13.21 3.04 12.21
N ASN A 60 -13.99 2.15 11.60
CA ASN A 60 -14.97 2.42 10.54
C ASN A 60 -15.87 1.20 10.36
#